data_AF-A0A523R0S5-F1
#
_entry.id   AF-A0A523R0S5-F1
#
_cell.length_a   1.000
_cell.length_b   1.000
_cell.length_c   1.000
_cell.angle_alpha   90.00
_cell.angle_beta   90.00
_cell.angle_gamma   90.00
#
_symmetry.space_group_name_H-M   'P 1'
#
loop_
_entity.id
_entity.type
_entity.pdbx_description
1 polymer ?
#
loop_
_entity_poly.entity_id
_entity_poly.type
_entity_poly.pdbx_seq_one_letter_code
_entity_poly.pdbx_strand_id
1 'polypeptide(L)'
;MKEKGVRRIIDANLNRACEGLRVLEDIVRFTFNNKKLHLRLKKERHTLREIFSEEVSDAIIERDAKGDVGRAPSRLEDKRKNLFEIVTRNLKRVEESLRSLEEVSKLDSKKKAQRIKRMRFTLYSIEKDIQELLWTKKGLKKEGIYVVLPDRSKKELLRLVKAVVDAPVSAVQLRSKSLSARELIKVVSSIRNITAKRGITFIVNDRVDIALAVDADGVHIGQDDIPIKDARKLTGHSFIIGVSTHSIDEAKKAEMDGADYIAFGSIFRTTSKTNAVIQGVKRLKKLTEEVDIPVVAIGGINDNNIRRVSFSGADYAAVISFVSDAEDPGTAVKRLYREFKKGKKRR
;
A
#
# COMPACT_ATOMS: atom_id res chain seq x y z
N MET A 1 -37.78 32.50 -13.31
CA MET A 1 -36.94 31.73 -14.26
C MET A 1 -35.48 31.96 -13.88
N LYS A 2 -34.71 30.90 -13.56
CA LYS A 2 -33.25 31.03 -13.35
C LYS A 2 -32.60 31.64 -14.60
N GLU A 3 -31.64 32.54 -14.43
CA GLU A 3 -30.86 33.08 -15.56
C GLU A 3 -30.26 31.94 -16.38
N LYS A 4 -30.26 32.08 -17.71
CA LYS A 4 -29.72 31.08 -18.65
C LYS A 4 -28.29 30.65 -18.28
N GLY A 5 -27.46 31.59 -17.82
CA GLY A 5 -26.10 31.31 -17.35
C GLY A 5 -26.06 30.36 -16.16
N VAL A 6 -26.94 30.56 -15.16
CA VAL A 6 -27.02 29.70 -13.96
C VAL A 6 -27.38 28.26 -14.33
N ARG A 7 -28.34 28.07 -15.24
CA ARG A 7 -28.70 26.73 -15.72
C ARG A 7 -27.53 26.01 -16.40
N ARG A 8 -26.75 26.72 -17.23
CA ARG A 8 -25.55 26.17 -17.88
C ARG A 8 -24.45 25.81 -16.86
N ILE A 9 -24.27 26.62 -15.81
CA ILE A 9 -23.33 26.31 -14.72
C ILE A 9 -23.75 25.03 -14.00
N ILE A 10 -25.05 24.86 -13.73
CA ILE A 10 -25.59 23.65 -13.09
C ILE A 10 -25.34 22.42 -13.98
N ASP A 11 -25.70 22.47 -15.26
CA ASP A 11 -25.50 21.34 -16.20
C ASP A 11 -24.03 20.90 -16.27
N ALA A 12 -23.13 21.86 -16.53
CA ALA A 12 -21.72 21.57 -16.72
C ALA A 12 -21.07 20.97 -15.46
N ASN A 13 -21.33 21.53 -14.29
CA ASN A 13 -20.73 21.05 -13.04
C ASN A 13 -21.39 19.78 -12.52
N LEU A 14 -22.69 19.60 -12.71
CA LEU A 14 -23.37 18.35 -12.38
C LEU A 14 -22.79 17.19 -13.20
N ASN A 15 -22.60 17.38 -14.50
CA ASN A 15 -22.03 16.36 -15.35
C ASN A 15 -20.58 16.05 -14.96
N ARG A 16 -19.73 17.07 -14.78
CA ARG A 16 -18.32 16.91 -14.35
C ARG A 16 -18.19 16.17 -13.01
N ALA A 17 -19.02 16.51 -12.03
CA ALA A 17 -19.03 15.84 -10.73
C ALA A 17 -19.49 14.38 -10.87
N CYS A 18 -20.56 14.12 -11.64
CA CYS A 18 -21.07 12.77 -11.84
C CYS A 18 -20.07 11.86 -12.57
N GLU A 19 -19.40 12.37 -13.61
CA GLU A 19 -18.35 11.65 -14.35
C GLU A 19 -17.15 11.36 -13.43
N GLY A 20 -16.66 12.35 -12.68
CA GLY A 20 -15.54 12.16 -11.76
C GLY A 20 -15.85 11.13 -10.67
N LEU A 21 -17.04 11.19 -10.07
CA LEU A 21 -17.50 10.18 -9.11
C LEU A 21 -17.58 8.79 -9.74
N ARG A 22 -18.02 8.69 -11.00
CA ARG A 22 -18.09 7.40 -11.70
C ARG A 22 -16.72 6.78 -11.94
N VAL A 23 -15.73 7.58 -12.34
CA VAL A 23 -14.34 7.11 -12.48
C VAL A 23 -13.82 6.58 -11.14
N LEU A 24 -14.08 7.31 -10.05
CA LEU A 24 -13.68 6.87 -8.70
C LEU A 24 -14.40 5.58 -8.27
N GLU A 25 -15.69 5.44 -8.56
CA GLU A 25 -16.46 4.21 -8.31
C GLU A 25 -15.82 3.01 -8.99
N ASP A 26 -15.47 3.14 -10.27
CA ASP A 26 -14.91 2.06 -11.08
C ASP A 26 -13.49 1.71 -10.61
N ILE A 27 -12.66 2.70 -10.25
CA ILE A 27 -11.34 2.45 -9.66
C ILE A 27 -11.45 1.69 -8.34
N VAL A 28 -12.29 2.18 -7.42
CA VAL A 28 -12.50 1.55 -6.10
C VAL A 28 -13.08 0.14 -6.24
N ARG A 29 -13.97 -0.07 -7.20
CA ARG A 29 -14.59 -1.37 -7.46
C ARG A 29 -13.62 -2.35 -8.11
N PHE A 30 -13.01 -1.99 -9.23
CA PHE A 30 -12.25 -2.93 -10.07
C PHE A 30 -10.78 -3.01 -9.73
N THR A 31 -10.19 -1.98 -9.09
CA THR A 31 -8.77 -2.00 -8.70
C THR A 31 -8.56 -2.38 -7.23
N PHE A 32 -9.49 -1.97 -6.36
CA PHE A 32 -9.37 -2.16 -4.92
C PHE A 32 -10.39 -3.14 -4.34
N ASN A 33 -11.35 -3.64 -5.14
CA ASN A 33 -12.42 -4.54 -4.70
C ASN A 33 -13.15 -4.07 -3.42
N ASN A 34 -13.16 -2.76 -3.15
CA ASN A 34 -13.65 -2.21 -1.89
C ASN A 34 -15.15 -1.88 -1.99
N LYS A 35 -15.97 -2.85 -1.65
CA LYS A 35 -17.45 -2.74 -1.70
C LYS A 35 -17.98 -1.56 -0.88
N LYS A 36 -17.44 -1.33 0.33
CA LYS A 36 -17.92 -0.28 1.23
C LYS A 36 -17.73 1.11 0.63
N LEU A 37 -16.55 1.39 0.10
CA LEU A 37 -16.21 2.69 -0.48
C LEU A 37 -16.89 2.91 -1.83
N HIS A 38 -17.01 1.84 -2.64
CA HIS A 38 -17.82 1.86 -3.87
C HIS A 38 -19.26 2.28 -3.59
N LEU A 39 -19.92 1.69 -2.59
CA LEU A 39 -21.31 2.02 -2.25
C LEU A 39 -21.46 3.47 -1.75
N ARG A 40 -20.45 4.01 -1.03
CA ARG A 40 -20.44 5.43 -0.61
C ARG A 40 -20.35 6.37 -1.81
N LEU A 41 -19.39 6.14 -2.71
CA LEU A 41 -19.26 6.95 -3.95
C LEU A 41 -20.53 6.89 -4.81
N LYS A 42 -21.10 5.68 -4.97
CA LYS A 42 -22.37 5.48 -5.68
C LYS A 42 -23.49 6.29 -5.03
N LYS A 43 -23.62 6.25 -3.70
CA LYS A 43 -24.62 7.02 -2.96
C LYS A 43 -24.47 8.51 -3.23
N GLU A 44 -23.27 9.07 -3.12
CA GLU A 44 -23.03 10.49 -3.40
C GLU A 44 -23.41 10.85 -4.85
N ARG A 45 -23.05 10.03 -5.84
CA ARG A 45 -23.44 10.29 -7.25
C ARG A 45 -24.95 10.28 -7.46
N HIS A 46 -25.67 9.33 -6.84
CA HIS A 46 -27.13 9.27 -6.93
C HIS A 46 -27.79 10.46 -6.22
N THR A 47 -27.34 10.80 -5.01
CA THR A 47 -27.84 11.95 -4.26
C THR A 47 -27.61 13.25 -5.01
N LEU A 48 -26.47 13.41 -5.69
CA LEU A 48 -26.21 14.62 -6.48
C LEU A 48 -27.21 14.78 -7.63
N ARG A 49 -27.53 13.68 -8.34
CA ARG A 49 -28.53 13.69 -9.42
C ARG A 49 -29.93 13.99 -8.91
N GLU A 50 -30.29 13.43 -7.75
CA GLU A 50 -31.58 13.68 -7.09
C GLU A 50 -31.74 15.15 -6.69
N ILE A 51 -30.67 15.81 -6.21
CA ILE A 51 -30.73 17.22 -5.81
C ILE A 51 -31.09 18.16 -6.97
N PHE A 52 -30.70 17.80 -8.19
CA PHE A 52 -30.85 18.62 -9.39
C PHE A 52 -31.84 18.02 -10.40
N SER A 53 -32.63 17.01 -10.03
CA SER A 53 -33.48 16.27 -10.97
C SER A 53 -34.48 17.14 -11.72
N GLU A 54 -35.00 18.18 -11.08
CA GLU A 54 -35.94 19.14 -11.68
C GLU A 54 -35.23 20.12 -12.62
N GLU A 55 -34.00 20.54 -12.29
CA GLU A 55 -33.25 21.48 -13.14
C GLU A 55 -32.55 20.83 -14.32
N VAL A 56 -32.30 19.52 -14.29
CA VAL A 56 -31.58 18.82 -15.36
C VAL A 56 -32.29 18.96 -16.71
N SER A 57 -33.62 18.80 -16.75
CA SER A 57 -34.39 18.91 -18.00
C SER A 57 -34.26 20.31 -18.62
N ASP A 58 -34.42 21.36 -17.81
CA ASP A 58 -34.31 22.75 -18.28
C ASP A 58 -32.86 23.15 -18.60
N ALA A 59 -31.89 22.62 -17.86
CA ALA A 59 -30.48 22.96 -18.03
C ALA A 59 -29.86 22.28 -19.26
N ILE A 60 -30.33 21.09 -19.63
CA ILE A 60 -29.93 20.41 -20.87
C ILE A 60 -30.35 21.22 -22.10
N ILE A 61 -31.54 21.84 -22.07
CA ILE A 61 -32.04 22.66 -23.20
C ILE A 61 -31.13 23.87 -23.46
N GLU A 62 -30.52 24.42 -22.40
CA GLU A 62 -29.65 25.60 -22.49
C GLU A 62 -28.17 25.26 -22.76
N ARG A 63 -27.84 23.96 -22.87
CA ARG A 63 -26.49 23.47 -23.12
C ARG A 63 -26.00 23.95 -24.49
N ASP A 64 -24.84 24.60 -24.50
CA ASP A 64 -24.22 25.08 -25.74
C ASP A 64 -22.72 24.76 -25.77
N ALA A 65 -22.42 23.47 -25.95
CA ALA A 65 -21.04 22.99 -26.04
C ALA A 65 -20.28 23.57 -27.25
N LYS A 66 -20.97 24.14 -28.25
CA LYS A 66 -20.34 24.69 -29.46
C LYS A 66 -19.97 26.16 -29.29
N GLY A 67 -20.85 26.96 -28.68
CA GLY A 67 -20.70 28.40 -28.46
C GLY A 67 -20.07 28.78 -27.11
N ASP A 68 -19.78 27.83 -26.23
CA ASP A 68 -19.14 28.09 -24.94
C ASP A 68 -17.72 28.69 -25.06
N VAL A 69 -17.53 29.82 -24.38
CA VAL A 69 -16.22 30.48 -24.24
C VAL A 69 -15.30 29.58 -23.41
N GLY A 70 -14.03 29.43 -23.84
CA GLY A 70 -13.05 28.57 -23.16
C GLY A 70 -13.02 27.11 -23.64
N ARG A 71 -13.66 26.81 -24.78
CA ARG A 71 -13.74 25.48 -25.40
C ARG A 71 -12.41 24.86 -25.83
N ALA A 72 -11.36 25.66 -26.02
CA ALA A 72 -10.11 25.17 -26.60
C ALA A 72 -9.63 23.93 -25.83
N PRO A 73 -9.54 22.74 -26.48
CA PRO A 73 -8.96 21.59 -25.83
C PRO A 73 -7.57 22.02 -25.37
N SER A 74 -7.25 21.80 -24.10
CA SER A 74 -5.89 22.05 -23.64
C SER A 74 -4.97 21.29 -24.59
N ARG A 75 -4.04 21.97 -25.27
CA ARG A 75 -3.08 21.35 -26.22
C ARG A 75 -2.20 20.26 -25.57
N LEU A 76 -2.34 20.06 -24.26
CA LEU A 76 -1.66 19.10 -23.41
C LEU A 76 -2.70 18.20 -22.71
N GLU A 77 -3.25 17.20 -23.39
CA GLU A 77 -3.71 16.02 -22.66
C GLU A 77 -2.47 15.28 -22.14
N ASP A 78 -2.03 15.66 -20.94
CA ASP A 78 -0.87 15.02 -20.30
C ASP A 78 -1.11 13.52 -20.14
N LYS A 79 -0.15 12.72 -20.63
CA LYS A 79 -0.05 11.29 -20.28
C LYS A 79 -0.09 11.15 -18.76
N ARG A 80 -1.07 10.40 -18.26
CA ARG A 80 -1.17 10.07 -16.83
C ARG A 80 -0.09 9.06 -16.47
N LYS A 81 0.69 9.33 -15.41
CA LYS A 81 1.82 8.47 -15.04
C LYS A 81 1.39 7.19 -14.33
N ASN A 82 0.30 7.25 -13.56
CA ASN A 82 -0.20 6.14 -12.75
C ASN A 82 -1.64 6.41 -12.27
N LEU A 83 -2.22 5.39 -11.62
CA LEU A 83 -3.58 5.43 -11.08
C LEU A 83 -3.78 6.51 -9.99
N PHE A 84 -2.74 6.80 -9.20
CA PHE A 84 -2.79 7.83 -8.16
C PHE A 84 -3.09 9.21 -8.78
N GLU A 85 -2.41 9.56 -9.87
CA GLU A 85 -2.66 10.83 -10.57
C GLU A 85 -4.09 10.92 -11.11
N ILE A 86 -4.64 9.80 -11.61
CA ILE A 86 -6.03 9.73 -12.09
C ILE A 86 -7.00 9.97 -10.94
N VAL A 87 -6.80 9.32 -9.80
CA VAL A 87 -7.65 9.49 -8.62
C VAL A 87 -7.61 10.93 -8.12
N THR A 88 -6.41 11.49 -7.90
CA THR A 88 -6.25 12.85 -7.37
C THR A 88 -6.92 13.89 -8.27
N ARG A 89 -6.73 13.81 -9.59
CA ARG A 89 -7.36 14.76 -10.52
C ARG A 89 -8.88 14.64 -10.56
N ASN A 90 -9.43 13.41 -10.51
CA ASN A 90 -10.88 13.23 -10.48
C ASN A 90 -11.49 13.73 -9.16
N LEU A 91 -10.86 13.49 -8.02
CA LEU A 91 -11.30 14.05 -6.73
C LEU A 91 -11.36 15.58 -6.76
N LYS A 92 -10.28 16.24 -7.20
CA LYS A 92 -10.24 17.71 -7.31
C LYS A 92 -11.30 18.26 -8.26
N ARG A 93 -11.50 17.62 -9.41
CA ARG A 93 -12.56 17.99 -10.37
C ARG A 93 -13.97 17.88 -9.75
N VAL A 94 -14.24 16.84 -8.95
CA VAL A 94 -15.53 16.71 -8.25
C VAL A 94 -15.67 17.80 -7.19
N GLU A 95 -14.62 18.07 -6.40
CA GLU A 95 -14.63 19.12 -5.36
C GLU A 95 -14.92 20.52 -5.93
N GLU A 96 -14.23 20.89 -7.02
CA GLU A 96 -14.43 22.16 -7.73
C GLU A 96 -15.85 22.27 -8.31
N SER A 97 -16.35 21.16 -8.86
CA SER A 97 -17.71 21.11 -9.42
C SER A 97 -18.77 21.25 -8.31
N LEU A 98 -18.61 20.55 -7.19
CA LEU A 98 -19.50 20.67 -6.03
C LEU A 98 -19.42 22.08 -5.42
N ARG A 99 -18.25 22.72 -5.43
CA ARG A 99 -18.12 24.12 -4.97
C ARG A 99 -18.94 25.07 -5.84
N SER A 100 -18.84 24.92 -7.16
CA SER A 100 -19.62 25.74 -8.11
C SER A 100 -21.13 25.52 -7.91
N LEU A 101 -21.56 24.26 -7.79
CA LEU A 101 -22.96 23.89 -7.54
C LEU A 101 -23.48 24.43 -6.20
N GLU A 102 -22.67 24.39 -5.14
CA GLU A 102 -23.01 24.94 -3.83
C GLU A 102 -23.30 26.44 -3.93
N GLU A 103 -22.40 27.20 -4.57
CA GLU A 103 -22.52 28.66 -4.67
C GLU A 103 -23.74 29.07 -5.51
N VAL A 104 -23.95 28.46 -6.69
CA VAL A 104 -25.12 28.81 -7.51
C VAL A 104 -26.45 28.40 -6.87
N SER A 105 -26.46 27.32 -6.08
CA SER A 105 -27.67 26.91 -5.35
C SER A 105 -28.07 27.88 -4.23
N LYS A 106 -27.19 28.81 -3.83
CA LYS A 106 -27.55 29.85 -2.85
C LYS A 106 -28.48 30.91 -3.44
N LEU A 107 -28.54 31.03 -4.77
CA LEU A 107 -29.42 31.97 -5.47
C LEU A 107 -30.90 31.62 -5.29
N ASP A 108 -31.22 30.34 -5.11
CA ASP A 108 -32.61 29.85 -5.12
C ASP A 108 -32.96 28.97 -3.90
N SER A 109 -32.00 28.25 -3.31
CA SER A 109 -32.30 27.32 -2.22
C SER A 109 -31.14 27.13 -1.24
N LYS A 110 -31.23 27.81 -0.09
CA LYS A 110 -30.31 27.61 1.05
C LYS A 110 -30.27 26.14 1.51
N LYS A 111 -31.39 25.42 1.43
CA LYS A 111 -31.48 23.99 1.76
C LYS A 111 -30.67 23.15 0.78
N LYS A 112 -30.75 23.44 -0.52
CA LYS A 112 -29.97 22.79 -1.58
C LYS A 112 -28.47 23.03 -1.40
N ALA A 113 -28.08 24.29 -1.21
CA ALA A 113 -26.69 24.67 -0.94
C ALA A 113 -26.13 23.93 0.29
N GLN A 114 -26.91 23.81 1.37
CA GLN A 114 -26.48 23.09 2.58
C GLN A 114 -26.33 21.57 2.35
N ARG A 115 -27.17 20.94 1.52
CA ARG A 115 -26.99 19.53 1.11
C ARG A 115 -25.67 19.36 0.37
N ILE A 116 -25.37 20.21 -0.61
CA ILE A 116 -24.13 20.14 -1.40
C ILE A 116 -22.90 20.39 -0.51
N LYS A 117 -22.98 21.36 0.40
CA LYS A 117 -21.92 21.60 1.40
C LYS A 117 -21.62 20.35 2.23
N ARG A 118 -22.64 19.60 2.68
CA ARG A 118 -22.45 18.33 3.38
C ARG A 118 -21.78 17.28 2.49
N MET A 119 -22.18 17.18 1.23
CA MET A 119 -21.55 16.26 0.27
C MET A 119 -20.06 16.56 0.09
N ARG A 120 -19.65 17.84 0.07
CA ARG A 120 -18.22 18.22 0.02
C ARG A 120 -17.44 17.68 1.21
N PHE A 121 -17.98 17.79 2.43
CA PHE A 121 -17.33 17.20 3.61
C PHE A 121 -17.28 15.68 3.55
N THR A 122 -18.34 15.02 3.07
CA THR A 122 -18.33 13.57 2.83
C THR A 122 -17.24 13.20 1.82
N LEU A 123 -17.08 14.00 0.76
CA LEU A 123 -16.07 13.75 -0.27
C LEU A 123 -14.65 13.87 0.29
N TYR A 124 -14.36 14.81 1.20
CA TYR A 124 -13.04 14.86 1.86
C TYR A 124 -12.74 13.60 2.69
N SER A 125 -13.77 13.05 3.35
CA SER A 125 -13.61 11.75 4.03
C SER A 125 -13.37 10.62 3.04
N ILE A 126 -14.09 10.60 1.91
CA ILE A 126 -13.89 9.61 0.85
C ILE A 126 -12.49 9.77 0.23
N GLU A 127 -12.01 10.99 -0.03
CA GLU A 127 -10.66 11.27 -0.51
C GLU A 127 -9.62 10.63 0.42
N LYS A 128 -9.72 10.88 1.73
CA LYS A 128 -8.84 10.25 2.72
C LYS A 128 -8.86 8.73 2.61
N ASP A 129 -10.04 8.11 2.57
CA ASP A 129 -10.16 6.65 2.50
C ASP A 129 -9.59 6.07 1.18
N ILE A 130 -9.76 6.76 0.06
CA ILE A 130 -9.15 6.34 -1.23
C ILE A 130 -7.63 6.51 -1.19
N GLN A 131 -7.13 7.58 -0.57
CA GLN A 131 -5.68 7.79 -0.40
C GLN A 131 -5.06 6.69 0.45
N GLU A 132 -5.74 6.26 1.51
CA GLU A 132 -5.32 5.10 2.33
C GLU A 132 -5.24 3.80 1.52
N LEU A 133 -6.19 3.56 0.61
CA LEU A 133 -6.12 2.40 -0.32
C LEU A 133 -4.96 2.51 -1.32
N LEU A 134 -4.69 3.70 -1.83
CA LEU A 134 -3.56 3.94 -2.73
C LEU A 134 -2.21 3.75 -2.01
N TRP A 135 -2.14 4.05 -0.72
CA TRP A 135 -0.94 3.89 0.09
C TRP A 135 -0.68 2.46 0.54
N THR A 136 -1.70 1.68 0.87
CA THR A 136 -1.55 0.26 1.26
C THR A 136 -0.98 -0.63 0.15
N LYS A 137 -1.06 -0.22 -1.13
CA LYS A 137 -0.32 -0.89 -2.22
C LYS A 137 1.19 -0.61 -2.26
N LYS A 138 1.77 0.13 -1.30
CA LYS A 138 3.22 0.21 -1.07
C LYS A 138 3.77 -0.96 -0.23
N GLY A 139 3.25 -2.17 -0.43
CA GLY A 139 3.87 -3.38 0.10
C GLY A 139 5.31 -3.56 -0.41
N LEU A 140 5.97 -4.66 -0.04
CA LEU A 140 7.31 -4.97 -0.52
C LEU A 140 7.34 -4.88 -2.07
N LYS A 141 8.22 -4.01 -2.61
CA LYS A 141 8.13 -3.53 -4.00
C LYS A 141 8.63 -4.52 -5.06
N LYS A 142 9.35 -5.57 -4.66
CA LYS A 142 10.07 -6.48 -5.59
C LYS A 142 10.19 -7.89 -5.01
N GLU A 143 9.58 -8.91 -5.62
CA GLU A 143 9.85 -10.30 -5.25
C GLU A 143 11.35 -10.66 -5.29
N GLY A 144 11.81 -11.47 -4.35
CA GLY A 144 13.23 -11.85 -4.27
C GLY A 144 13.74 -12.19 -2.87
N ILE A 145 14.99 -11.82 -2.61
CA ILE A 145 15.67 -12.17 -1.37
C ILE A 145 15.40 -11.12 -0.30
N TYR A 146 14.92 -11.58 0.85
CA TYR A 146 14.71 -10.78 2.05
C TYR A 146 15.84 -11.12 3.02
N VAL A 147 16.71 -10.17 3.35
CA VAL A 147 17.82 -10.41 4.29
C VAL A 147 17.41 -9.97 5.68
N VAL A 148 17.46 -10.86 6.66
CA VAL A 148 17.23 -10.54 8.07
C VAL A 148 18.59 -10.53 8.77
N LEU A 149 19.03 -9.34 9.18
CA LEU A 149 20.26 -9.15 9.92
C LEU A 149 20.06 -9.65 11.37
N PRO A 150 20.91 -10.59 11.83
CA PRO A 150 20.80 -11.15 13.18
C PRO A 150 21.28 -10.15 14.24
N ASP A 151 21.12 -10.52 15.51
CA ASP A 151 21.59 -9.71 16.63
C ASP A 151 23.12 -9.79 16.73
N ARG A 152 23.83 -8.69 16.42
CA ARG A 152 25.29 -8.60 16.37
C ARG A 152 25.76 -7.19 16.72
N SER A 153 27.06 -7.02 16.89
CA SER A 153 27.64 -5.69 17.14
C SER A 153 27.34 -4.73 15.97
N LYS A 154 27.26 -3.42 16.27
CA LYS A 154 27.09 -2.37 15.26
C LYS A 154 28.09 -2.50 14.10
N LYS A 155 29.36 -2.77 14.42
CA LYS A 155 30.43 -2.86 13.42
C LYS A 155 30.18 -4.00 12.44
N GLU A 156 29.75 -5.16 12.92
CA GLU A 156 29.41 -6.31 12.09
C GLU A 156 28.15 -6.06 11.25
N LEU A 157 27.10 -5.49 11.86
CA LEU A 157 25.87 -5.15 11.14
C LEU A 157 26.13 -4.19 9.98
N LEU A 158 26.97 -3.18 10.18
CA LEU A 158 27.33 -2.24 9.12
C LEU A 158 28.20 -2.88 8.02
N ARG A 159 29.04 -3.86 8.36
CA ARG A 159 29.78 -4.64 7.35
C ARG A 159 28.83 -5.52 6.54
N LEU A 160 27.94 -6.26 7.22
CA LEU A 160 26.95 -7.12 6.58
C LEU A 160 26.04 -6.33 5.65
N VAL A 161 25.45 -5.23 6.13
CA VAL A 161 24.53 -4.44 5.31
C VAL A 161 25.24 -3.90 4.07
N LYS A 162 26.48 -3.40 4.20
CA LYS A 162 27.27 -2.90 3.06
C LYS A 162 27.58 -4.01 2.05
N ALA A 163 27.83 -5.23 2.51
CA ALA A 163 28.11 -6.37 1.62
C ALA A 163 26.87 -6.81 0.82
N VAL A 164 25.66 -6.76 1.41
CA VAL A 164 24.45 -7.28 0.77
C VAL A 164 23.70 -6.23 -0.06
N VAL A 165 23.84 -4.94 0.22
CA VAL A 165 23.03 -3.89 -0.44
C VAL A 165 23.38 -3.67 -1.91
N ASP A 166 24.56 -4.12 -2.37
CA ASP A 166 24.94 -4.08 -3.79
C ASP A 166 24.58 -5.39 -4.52
N ALA A 167 23.97 -6.35 -3.81
CA ALA A 167 23.40 -7.58 -4.36
C ALA A 167 21.89 -7.39 -4.63
N PRO A 168 21.22 -8.30 -5.38
CA PRO A 168 19.79 -8.19 -5.68
C PRO A 168 18.91 -8.55 -4.46
N VAL A 169 18.95 -7.68 -3.45
CA VAL A 169 18.13 -7.74 -2.24
C VAL A 169 16.85 -6.93 -2.44
N SER A 170 15.72 -7.51 -2.04
CA SER A 170 14.43 -6.84 -2.08
C SER A 170 14.15 -6.03 -0.82
N ALA A 171 14.53 -6.58 0.34
CA ALA A 171 14.36 -5.93 1.63
C ALA A 171 15.43 -6.37 2.61
N VAL A 172 15.76 -5.48 3.55
CA VAL A 172 16.62 -5.74 4.70
C VAL A 172 15.80 -5.52 5.97
N GLN A 173 15.87 -6.44 6.91
CA GLN A 173 15.32 -6.27 8.26
C GLN A 173 16.41 -6.32 9.29
N LEU A 174 16.38 -5.43 10.28
CA LEU A 174 17.21 -5.56 11.47
C LEU A 174 16.43 -6.24 12.59
N ARG A 175 16.94 -7.39 13.07
CA ARG A 175 16.46 -8.08 14.25
C ARG A 175 17.53 -8.07 15.34
N SER A 176 17.50 -7.05 16.20
CA SER A 176 18.37 -6.97 17.38
C SER A 176 17.53 -6.90 18.65
N LYS A 177 17.84 -7.79 19.61
CA LYS A 177 17.15 -7.89 20.91
C LYS A 177 18.04 -7.46 22.07
N SER A 178 19.36 -7.43 21.86
CA SER A 178 20.36 -7.13 22.88
C SER A 178 20.65 -5.64 23.07
N LEU A 179 20.39 -4.80 22.06
CA LEU A 179 20.74 -3.38 22.10
C LEU A 179 19.72 -2.56 22.90
N SER A 180 20.22 -1.58 23.66
CA SER A 180 19.37 -0.56 24.27
C SER A 180 18.67 0.28 23.19
N ALA A 181 17.52 0.91 23.52
CA ALA A 181 16.80 1.74 22.56
C ALA A 181 17.67 2.87 21.96
N ARG A 182 18.52 3.50 22.80
CA ARG A 182 19.46 4.55 22.38
C ARG A 182 20.48 4.05 21.37
N GLU A 183 21.04 2.86 21.60
CA GLU A 183 22.01 2.26 20.68
C GLU A 183 21.34 1.77 19.40
N LEU A 184 20.17 1.16 19.54
CA LEU A 184 19.39 0.65 18.43
C LEU A 184 19.02 1.78 17.46
N ILE A 185 18.59 2.95 17.93
CA ILE A 185 18.37 4.13 17.08
C ILE A 185 19.62 4.49 16.26
N LYS A 186 20.81 4.52 16.89
CA LYS A 186 22.07 4.82 16.20
C LYS A 186 22.40 3.79 15.11
N VAL A 187 22.17 2.51 15.39
CA VAL A 187 22.42 1.41 14.46
C VAL A 187 21.42 1.45 13.30
N VAL A 188 20.13 1.51 13.61
CA VAL A 188 19.03 1.53 12.65
C VAL A 188 19.14 2.74 11.73
N SER A 189 19.43 3.93 12.24
CA SER A 189 19.67 5.14 11.42
C SER A 189 20.84 4.96 10.45
N SER A 190 21.94 4.35 10.91
CA SER A 190 23.11 4.08 10.05
C SER A 190 22.77 3.10 8.92
N ILE A 191 22.01 2.05 9.21
CA ILE A 191 21.57 1.06 8.22
C ILE A 191 20.56 1.69 7.26
N ARG A 192 19.59 2.46 7.78
CA ARG A 192 18.59 3.18 6.98
C ARG A 192 19.23 4.09 5.95
N ASN A 193 20.26 4.85 6.33
CA ASN A 193 20.98 5.72 5.40
C ASN A 193 21.65 4.93 4.26
N ILE A 194 22.14 3.72 4.53
CA ILE A 194 22.77 2.86 3.52
C ILE A 194 21.73 2.28 2.56
N THR A 195 20.59 1.81 3.09
CA THR A 195 19.51 1.19 2.29
C THR A 195 18.75 2.23 1.46
N ALA A 196 18.50 3.42 2.01
CA ALA A 196 17.81 4.52 1.33
C ALA A 196 18.53 4.95 0.05
N LYS A 197 19.87 5.09 0.10
CA LYS A 197 20.71 5.45 -1.05
C LYS A 197 20.60 4.46 -2.23
N ARG A 198 20.14 3.24 -1.96
CA ARG A 198 20.01 2.16 -2.95
C ARG A 198 18.56 1.80 -3.24
N GLY A 199 17.60 2.52 -2.64
CA GLY A 199 16.17 2.26 -2.80
C GLY A 199 15.73 0.88 -2.28
N ILE A 200 16.46 0.31 -1.31
CA ILE A 200 16.13 -0.97 -0.69
C ILE A 200 15.20 -0.74 0.50
N THR A 201 14.10 -1.50 0.55
CA THR A 201 13.16 -1.44 1.68
C THR A 201 13.84 -1.88 2.97
N PHE A 202 13.73 -1.05 4.01
CA PHE A 202 14.29 -1.34 5.33
C PHE A 202 13.21 -1.46 6.40
N ILE A 203 13.22 -2.60 7.09
CA ILE A 203 12.24 -2.99 8.11
C ILE A 203 12.92 -3.12 9.47
N VAL A 204 12.29 -2.62 10.52
CA VAL A 204 12.74 -2.80 11.90
C VAL A 204 11.90 -3.90 12.56
N ASN A 205 12.52 -4.83 13.27
CA ASN A 205 11.79 -5.89 13.97
C ASN A 205 11.24 -5.38 15.32
N ASP A 206 10.00 -5.75 15.65
CA ASP A 206 9.22 -5.54 16.90
C ASP A 206 8.95 -4.07 17.29
N ARG A 207 9.92 -3.16 17.11
CA ARG A 207 9.94 -1.80 17.67
C ARG A 207 9.37 -0.74 16.73
N VAL A 208 8.05 -0.57 16.75
CA VAL A 208 7.32 0.46 15.97
C VAL A 208 7.83 1.87 16.27
N ASP A 209 8.07 2.18 17.54
CA ASP A 209 8.56 3.47 18.01
C ASP A 209 9.94 3.82 17.40
N ILE A 210 10.87 2.87 17.38
CA ILE A 210 12.19 3.05 16.79
C ILE A 210 12.10 3.16 15.27
N ALA A 211 11.24 2.35 14.64
CA ALA A 211 11.05 2.36 13.19
C ALA A 211 10.56 3.74 12.72
N LEU A 212 9.64 4.37 13.47
CA LEU A 212 9.15 5.73 13.21
C LEU A 212 10.23 6.78 13.49
N ALA A 213 10.95 6.68 14.61
CA ALA A 213 11.95 7.69 15.01
C ALA A 213 13.12 7.86 14.03
N VAL A 214 13.32 6.89 13.13
CA VAL A 214 14.44 6.86 12.17
C VAL A 214 13.99 6.81 10.71
N ASP A 215 12.70 7.04 10.45
CA ASP A 215 12.11 6.99 9.10
C ASP A 215 12.42 5.69 8.35
N ALA A 216 12.29 4.55 9.04
CA ALA A 216 12.33 3.25 8.40
C ALA A 216 11.15 3.11 7.42
N ASP A 217 11.23 2.16 6.48
CA ASP A 217 10.13 1.94 5.54
C ASP A 217 8.99 1.11 6.17
N GLY A 218 9.29 0.38 7.25
CA GLY A 218 8.30 -0.42 7.95
C GLY A 218 8.78 -1.11 9.22
N VAL A 219 7.87 -1.89 9.82
CA VAL A 219 8.09 -2.75 10.98
C VAL A 219 7.67 -4.18 10.66
N HIS A 220 8.34 -5.16 11.29
CA HIS A 220 7.90 -6.54 11.32
C HIS A 220 7.53 -6.91 12.76
N ILE A 221 6.33 -7.45 12.98
CA ILE A 221 5.80 -7.79 14.30
C ILE A 221 5.51 -9.29 14.42
N GLY A 222 5.79 -9.83 15.59
CA GLY A 222 5.41 -11.15 16.05
C GLY A 222 3.98 -11.20 16.61
N GLN A 223 3.57 -12.40 17.05
CA GLN A 223 2.25 -12.64 17.62
C GLN A 223 2.06 -12.03 19.02
N ASP A 224 3.16 -11.85 19.77
CA ASP A 224 3.17 -11.30 21.13
C ASP A 224 3.53 -9.80 21.17
N ASP A 225 3.71 -9.17 20.01
CA ASP A 225 4.02 -7.74 19.89
C ASP A 225 2.74 -6.90 19.80
N ILE A 226 2.90 -5.59 19.59
CA ILE A 226 1.78 -4.65 19.44
C ILE A 226 0.80 -5.12 18.34
N PRO A 227 -0.53 -5.16 18.59
CA PRO A 227 -1.50 -5.53 17.57
C PRO A 227 -1.44 -4.63 16.34
N ILE A 228 -1.68 -5.19 15.16
CA ILE A 228 -1.64 -4.46 13.87
C ILE A 228 -2.51 -3.20 13.92
N LYS A 229 -3.72 -3.30 14.50
CA LYS A 229 -4.65 -2.17 14.61
C LYS A 229 -4.07 -1.00 15.40
N ASP A 230 -3.31 -1.29 16.46
CA ASP A 230 -2.69 -0.25 17.28
C ASP A 230 -1.41 0.28 16.63
N ALA A 231 -0.60 -0.59 16.00
CA ALA A 231 0.52 -0.17 15.17
C ALA A 231 0.07 0.77 14.03
N ARG A 232 -1.08 0.50 13.40
CA ARG A 232 -1.69 1.36 12.38
C ARG A 232 -2.13 2.72 12.91
N LYS A 233 -2.61 2.81 14.15
CA LYS A 233 -2.93 4.11 14.78
C LYS A 233 -1.68 4.98 14.92
N LEU A 234 -0.53 4.39 15.21
CA LEU A 234 0.75 5.09 15.37
C LEU A 234 1.38 5.45 14.02
N THR A 235 1.35 4.51 13.08
CA THR A 235 2.14 4.58 11.83
C THR A 235 1.35 5.10 10.63
N GLY A 236 0.02 5.08 10.71
CA GLY A 236 -0.85 5.29 9.57
C GLY A 236 -0.79 4.15 8.54
N HIS A 237 -1.32 4.43 7.35
CA HIS A 237 -1.45 3.44 6.26
C HIS A 237 -0.28 3.47 5.26
N SER A 238 0.67 4.40 5.40
CA SER A 238 1.83 4.54 4.50
C SER A 238 3.05 3.73 4.94
N PHE A 239 3.05 3.22 6.17
CA PHE A 239 4.15 2.50 6.79
C PHE A 239 3.98 0.99 6.59
N ILE A 240 5.04 0.27 6.19
CA ILE A 240 4.91 -1.17 5.94
C ILE A 240 4.80 -1.92 7.27
N ILE A 241 3.82 -2.80 7.42
CA ILE A 241 3.67 -3.71 8.56
C ILE A 241 3.67 -5.15 8.05
N GLY A 242 4.71 -5.89 8.42
CA GLY A 242 4.79 -7.33 8.21
C GLY A 242 4.47 -8.10 9.47
N VAL A 243 3.87 -9.28 9.35
CA VAL A 243 3.47 -10.10 10.51
C VAL A 243 4.02 -11.51 10.40
N SER A 244 4.63 -12.02 11.46
CA SER A 244 5.03 -13.44 11.54
C SER A 244 3.81 -14.34 11.69
N THR A 245 3.70 -15.41 10.92
CA THR A 245 2.59 -16.36 10.98
C THR A 245 3.05 -17.82 10.94
N HIS A 246 2.29 -18.68 11.61
CA HIS A 246 2.58 -20.10 11.82
C HIS A 246 1.39 -21.02 11.45
N SER A 247 0.28 -20.45 11.01
CA SER A 247 -0.89 -21.16 10.50
C SER A 247 -1.57 -20.38 9.37
N ILE A 248 -2.44 -21.05 8.61
CA ILE A 248 -3.25 -20.39 7.56
C ILE A 248 -4.25 -19.42 8.20
N ASP A 249 -4.79 -19.78 9.37
CA ASP A 249 -5.76 -18.93 10.08
C ASP A 249 -5.11 -17.64 10.59
N GLU A 250 -3.88 -17.72 11.14
CA GLU A 250 -3.10 -16.52 11.48
C GLU A 250 -2.80 -15.66 10.24
N ALA A 251 -2.49 -16.28 9.10
CA ALA A 251 -2.24 -15.57 7.85
C ALA A 251 -3.46 -14.79 7.35
N LYS A 252 -4.63 -15.45 7.31
CA LYS A 252 -5.90 -14.80 6.95
C LYS A 252 -6.27 -13.70 7.93
N LYS A 253 -6.08 -13.94 9.23
CA LYS A 253 -6.34 -12.92 10.25
C LYS A 253 -5.43 -11.70 10.08
N ALA A 254 -4.14 -11.91 9.86
CA ALA A 254 -3.18 -10.82 9.64
C ALA A 254 -3.55 -9.99 8.40
N GLU A 255 -3.96 -10.64 7.31
CA GLU A 255 -4.47 -9.96 6.11
C GLU A 255 -5.73 -9.13 6.43
N MET A 256 -6.73 -9.73 7.08
CA MET A 256 -7.96 -9.03 7.48
C MET A 256 -7.71 -7.84 8.41
N ASP A 257 -6.72 -7.96 9.30
CA ASP A 257 -6.32 -6.90 10.23
C ASP A 257 -5.42 -5.83 9.57
N GLY A 258 -5.06 -6.00 8.30
CA GLY A 258 -4.41 -4.98 7.48
C GLY A 258 -2.88 -5.06 7.43
N ALA A 259 -2.30 -6.26 7.53
CA ALA A 259 -0.88 -6.48 7.26
C ALA A 259 -0.55 -6.26 5.77
N ASP A 260 0.62 -5.65 5.49
CA ASP A 260 1.08 -5.44 4.10
C ASP A 260 1.83 -6.65 3.55
N TYR A 261 2.31 -7.53 4.42
CA TYR A 261 2.87 -8.84 4.07
C TYR A 261 2.88 -9.76 5.29
N ILE A 262 3.03 -11.06 5.05
CA ILE A 262 3.21 -12.05 6.12
C ILE A 262 4.54 -12.79 5.96
N ALA A 263 5.14 -13.17 7.09
CA ALA A 263 6.29 -14.06 7.13
C ALA A 263 5.87 -15.43 7.65
N PHE A 264 5.78 -16.42 6.77
CA PHE A 264 5.36 -17.77 7.11
C PHE A 264 6.57 -18.68 7.34
N GLY A 265 6.64 -19.30 8.51
CA GLY A 265 7.75 -20.18 8.88
C GLY A 265 7.55 -20.97 10.18
N SER A 266 8.50 -21.83 10.56
CA SER A 266 9.73 -22.14 9.82
C SER A 266 9.46 -23.15 8.71
N ILE A 267 9.93 -22.89 7.48
CA ILE A 267 9.69 -23.80 6.34
C ILE A 267 10.55 -25.06 6.43
N PHE A 268 11.82 -24.92 6.81
CA PHE A 268 12.75 -26.00 7.03
C PHE A 268 13.32 -25.95 8.45
N ARG A 269 14.06 -26.99 8.84
CA ARG A 269 14.75 -27.03 10.14
C ARG A 269 15.74 -25.86 10.22
N THR A 270 15.73 -25.15 11.34
CA THR A 270 16.58 -23.99 11.59
C THR A 270 17.21 -24.07 12.97
N THR A 271 18.42 -23.55 13.12
CA THR A 271 19.10 -23.42 14.42
C THR A 271 18.78 -22.10 15.11
N SER A 272 18.19 -21.12 14.40
CA SER A 272 17.92 -19.78 14.95
C SER A 272 16.72 -19.72 15.90
N LYS A 273 15.86 -20.76 15.92
CA LYS A 273 14.77 -20.95 16.88
C LYS A 273 14.66 -22.45 17.19
N THR A 274 15.12 -22.86 18.36
CA THR A 274 15.25 -24.27 18.77
C THR A 274 13.92 -25.03 18.88
N ASN A 275 12.80 -24.34 19.14
CA ASN A 275 11.46 -24.93 19.30
C ASN A 275 10.52 -24.68 18.11
N ALA A 276 11.04 -24.33 16.93
CA ALA A 276 10.19 -23.96 15.80
C ALA A 276 9.49 -25.18 15.18
N VAL A 277 8.16 -25.16 15.12
CA VAL A 277 7.37 -26.13 14.36
C VAL A 277 7.64 -25.95 12.86
N ILE A 278 8.04 -27.03 12.20
CA ILE A 278 8.34 -27.04 10.77
C ILE A 278 7.02 -27.09 9.99
N GLN A 279 6.76 -26.06 9.19
CA GLN A 279 5.57 -25.92 8.37
C GLN A 279 5.69 -26.69 7.05
N GLY A 280 6.87 -26.68 6.45
CA GLY A 280 7.15 -27.34 5.18
C GLY A 280 6.55 -26.64 3.95
N VAL A 281 7.07 -27.02 2.78
CA VAL A 281 6.74 -26.40 1.48
C VAL A 281 5.32 -26.68 0.99
N LYS A 282 4.70 -27.79 1.43
CA LYS A 282 3.30 -28.13 1.08
C LYS A 282 2.32 -27.15 1.73
N ARG A 283 2.50 -26.86 3.03
CA ARG A 283 1.67 -25.88 3.74
C ARG A 283 1.91 -24.47 3.22
N LEU A 284 3.17 -24.12 2.92
CA LEU A 284 3.49 -22.85 2.26
C LEU A 284 2.71 -22.69 0.96
N LYS A 285 2.70 -23.71 0.09
CA LYS A 285 1.95 -23.65 -1.18
C LYS A 285 0.46 -23.38 -0.95
N LYS A 286 -0.17 -24.17 -0.08
CA LYS A 286 -1.59 -23.96 0.27
C LYS A 286 -1.83 -22.55 0.80
N LEU A 287 -0.96 -22.05 1.68
CA LEU A 287 -1.10 -20.71 2.25
C LEU A 287 -1.02 -19.62 1.18
N THR A 288 -0.13 -19.71 0.20
CA THR A 288 -0.05 -18.72 -0.90
C THR A 288 -1.25 -18.73 -1.83
N GLU A 289 -2.10 -19.76 -1.77
CA GLU A 289 -3.35 -19.84 -2.54
C GLU A 289 -4.55 -19.29 -1.74
N GLU A 290 -4.35 -18.99 -0.45
CA GLU A 290 -5.41 -18.64 0.51
C GLU A 290 -5.34 -17.19 1.01
N VAL A 291 -4.31 -16.44 0.61
CA VAL A 291 -4.12 -15.02 0.92
C VAL A 291 -3.73 -14.25 -0.34
N ASP A 292 -4.12 -12.98 -0.41
CA ASP A 292 -3.85 -12.06 -1.53
C ASP A 292 -2.64 -11.15 -1.26
N ILE A 293 -2.20 -11.03 0.00
CA ILE A 293 -1.04 -10.24 0.38
C ILE A 293 0.30 -10.98 0.16
N PRO A 294 1.42 -10.25 -0.06
CA PRO A 294 2.72 -10.85 -0.27
C PRO A 294 3.18 -11.81 0.84
N VAL A 295 3.74 -12.94 0.43
CA VAL A 295 4.21 -14.00 1.34
C VAL A 295 5.73 -14.09 1.36
N VAL A 296 6.30 -13.90 2.55
CA VAL A 296 7.72 -14.11 2.86
C VAL A 296 7.90 -15.47 3.51
N ALA A 297 8.52 -16.41 2.82
CA ALA A 297 8.87 -17.70 3.43
C ALA A 297 10.14 -17.53 4.28
N ILE A 298 10.15 -18.08 5.50
CA ILE A 298 11.30 -17.98 6.41
C ILE A 298 11.60 -19.30 7.12
N GLY A 299 12.87 -19.53 7.47
CA GLY A 299 13.32 -20.63 8.33
C GLY A 299 14.04 -21.73 7.57
N GLY A 300 15.36 -21.85 7.82
CA GLY A 300 16.22 -22.89 7.25
C GLY A 300 16.43 -22.81 5.73
N ILE A 301 16.21 -21.65 5.13
CA ILE A 301 16.32 -21.46 3.67
C ILE A 301 17.80 -21.27 3.29
N ASN A 302 18.22 -21.99 2.24
CA ASN A 302 19.56 -21.94 1.64
C ASN A 302 19.48 -22.17 0.12
N ASP A 303 20.63 -22.10 -0.55
CA ASP A 303 20.81 -22.36 -1.98
C ASP A 303 20.24 -23.71 -2.48
N ASN A 304 20.30 -24.76 -1.66
CA ASN A 304 19.86 -26.10 -2.03
C ASN A 304 18.33 -26.26 -1.97
N ASN A 305 17.63 -25.47 -1.14
CA ASN A 305 16.20 -25.63 -0.92
C ASN A 305 15.33 -24.44 -1.36
N ILE A 306 15.92 -23.27 -1.64
CA ILE A 306 15.21 -22.04 -2.01
C ILE A 306 14.35 -22.19 -3.28
N ARG A 307 14.73 -23.07 -4.21
CA ARG A 307 13.89 -23.37 -5.39
C ARG A 307 12.52 -23.89 -4.97
N ARG A 308 12.46 -24.78 -3.97
CA ARG A 308 11.19 -25.35 -3.48
C ARG A 308 10.29 -24.28 -2.87
N VAL A 309 10.87 -23.29 -2.19
CA VAL A 309 10.16 -22.12 -1.67
C VAL A 309 9.56 -21.30 -2.79
N SER A 310 10.35 -21.04 -3.83
CA SER A 310 9.90 -20.32 -5.02
C SER A 310 8.75 -21.04 -5.75
N PHE A 311 8.85 -22.37 -5.91
CA PHE A 311 7.80 -23.21 -6.50
C PHE A 311 6.50 -23.23 -5.68
N SER A 312 6.59 -23.07 -4.36
CA SER A 312 5.42 -22.95 -3.50
C SER A 312 4.68 -21.62 -3.67
N GLY A 313 5.16 -20.70 -4.52
CA GLY A 313 4.46 -19.47 -4.84
C GLY A 313 4.85 -18.25 -4.00
N ALA A 314 5.66 -18.43 -2.96
CA ALA A 314 6.12 -17.33 -2.10
C ALA A 314 6.78 -16.21 -2.91
N ASP A 315 6.49 -14.96 -2.58
CA ASP A 315 7.05 -13.77 -3.24
C ASP A 315 8.47 -13.47 -2.76
N TYR A 316 8.78 -13.84 -1.52
CA TYR A 316 10.08 -13.61 -0.91
C TYR A 316 10.61 -14.83 -0.19
N ALA A 317 11.93 -14.96 -0.16
CA ALA A 317 12.63 -15.89 0.70
C ALA A 317 13.49 -15.12 1.71
N ALA A 318 13.14 -15.22 2.99
CA ALA A 318 13.87 -14.63 4.09
C ALA A 318 15.01 -15.54 4.58
N VAL A 319 16.21 -14.97 4.66
CA VAL A 319 17.44 -15.66 5.05
C VAL A 319 18.18 -14.88 6.14
N ILE A 320 18.75 -15.63 7.09
CA ILE A 320 19.55 -15.11 8.21
C ILE A 320 20.97 -15.67 8.10
N SER A 321 21.22 -16.82 8.72
CA SER A 321 22.56 -17.41 8.90
C SER A 321 23.27 -17.70 7.59
N PHE A 322 22.55 -18.20 6.58
CA PHE A 322 23.13 -18.50 5.26
C PHE A 322 23.81 -17.27 4.61
N VAL A 323 23.36 -16.06 4.94
CA VAL A 323 23.97 -14.82 4.43
C VAL A 323 24.87 -14.17 5.48
N SER A 324 24.46 -14.13 6.75
CA SER A 324 25.25 -13.47 7.80
C SER A 324 26.53 -14.19 8.19
N ASP A 325 26.60 -15.49 7.92
CA ASP A 325 27.71 -16.36 8.32
C ASP A 325 28.55 -16.78 7.10
N ALA A 326 28.19 -16.31 5.90
CA ALA A 326 28.96 -16.51 4.68
C ALA A 326 30.23 -15.66 4.68
N GLU A 327 31.29 -16.19 4.08
CA GLU A 327 32.54 -15.45 3.84
C GLU A 327 32.30 -14.20 2.97
N ASP A 328 31.48 -14.32 1.93
CA ASP A 328 30.98 -13.21 1.12
C ASP A 328 29.43 -13.17 1.11
N PRO A 329 28.82 -12.34 1.98
CA PRO A 329 27.37 -12.18 2.05
C PRO A 329 26.74 -11.70 0.73
N GLY A 330 27.42 -10.84 -0.03
CA GLY A 330 26.91 -10.30 -1.28
C GLY A 330 26.81 -11.37 -2.36
N THR A 331 27.85 -12.21 -2.47
CA THR A 331 27.84 -13.37 -3.38
C THR A 331 26.81 -14.42 -2.96
N ALA A 332 26.65 -14.67 -1.65
CA ALA A 332 25.61 -15.57 -1.15
C ALA A 332 24.20 -15.10 -1.57
N VAL A 333 23.90 -13.81 -1.45
CA VAL A 333 22.62 -13.24 -1.92
C VAL A 333 22.44 -13.40 -3.43
N LYS A 334 23.47 -13.09 -4.24
CA LYS A 334 23.40 -13.25 -5.71
C LYS A 334 23.09 -14.70 -6.09
N ARG A 335 23.72 -15.66 -5.43
CA ARG A 335 23.46 -17.09 -5.63
C ARG A 335 22.02 -17.44 -5.28
N LEU A 336 21.54 -17.06 -4.10
CA LEU A 336 20.15 -17.30 -3.68
C LEU A 336 19.15 -16.69 -4.66
N TYR A 337 19.35 -15.44 -5.08
CA TYR A 337 18.45 -14.75 -6.00
C TYR A 337 18.35 -15.48 -7.35
N ARG A 338 19.49 -15.92 -7.91
CA ARG A 338 19.51 -16.70 -9.15
C ARG A 338 18.70 -17.99 -9.02
N GLU A 339 18.87 -18.71 -7.92
CA GLU A 339 18.15 -19.96 -7.67
C GLU A 339 16.66 -19.72 -7.41
N PHE A 340 16.30 -18.66 -6.68
CA PHE A 340 14.92 -18.24 -6.47
C PHE A 340 14.22 -17.89 -7.80
N LYS A 341 14.86 -17.13 -8.69
CA LYS A 341 14.29 -16.77 -10.00
C LYS A 341 14.11 -17.97 -10.93
N LYS A 342 14.99 -18.98 -10.87
CA LYS A 342 14.81 -20.23 -11.64
C LYS A 342 13.55 -20.99 -11.22
N GLY A 343 13.14 -20.91 -9.95
CA GLY A 343 11.89 -21.50 -9.47
C GLY A 343 10.66 -20.77 -10.03
N LYS A 344 10.65 -19.43 -9.99
CA LYS A 344 9.52 -18.61 -10.48
C LYS A 344 9.23 -18.79 -11.97
N LYS A 345 10.26 -18.94 -12.82
CA LYS A 345 10.10 -19.16 -14.27
C LYS A 345 9.46 -20.49 -14.66
N ARG A 346 9.34 -21.43 -13.71
CA ARG A 346 8.84 -22.80 -13.94
C ARG A 346 7.47 -23.04 -13.29
N ARG A 347 6.88 -22.02 -12.66
CA ARG A 347 5.48 -21.97 -12.25
C ARG A 347 4.69 -21.38 -13.40
#